data_AF-G4RPN3-F1
#
_entry.id   AF-G4RPN3-F1
#
_cell.length_a   1.000
_cell.length_b   1.000
_cell.length_c   1.000
_cell.angle_alpha   90.00
_cell.angle_beta   90.00
_cell.angle_gamma   90.00
#
_symmetry.space_group_name_H-M   'P 1'
#
loop_
_entity.id
_entity.type
_entity.pdbx_description
1 polymer ?
#
loop_
_entity_poly.entity_id
_entity_poly.type
_entity_poly.pdbx_seq_one_letter_code
_entity_poly.pdbx_strand_id
1 'polypeptide(L)'
;MIPWLVDIALSSLSALFSLLALRNYLPIRGTQIGRYMCAITAALAVLSVVAAASFSLWMLRGHGPDVSFPSMALSSILLIASLVFFKLSKI
;
A
#
# COMPACT_ATOMS: atom_id res chain seq x y z
N MET A 1 -14.30 -8.09 13.35
CA MET A 1 -14.65 -8.13 11.91
C MET A 1 -14.63 -6.74 11.28
N ILE A 2 -15.35 -5.76 11.83
CA ILE A 2 -15.37 -4.37 11.30
C ILE A 2 -13.97 -3.73 11.17
N PRO A 3 -13.04 -3.82 12.14
CA PRO A 3 -11.72 -3.16 11.98
C PRO A 3 -10.87 -3.80 10.87
N TRP A 4 -10.97 -5.11 10.66
CA TRP A 4 -10.29 -5.80 9.57
C TRP A 4 -10.75 -5.34 8.19
N LEU A 5 -12.04 -5.01 8.03
CA LEU A 5 -12.55 -4.47 6.77
C LEU A 5 -11.93 -3.12 6.43
N VAL A 6 -11.66 -2.28 7.45
CA VAL A 6 -10.99 -0.99 7.28
C VAL A 6 -9.54 -1.22 6.83
N ASP A 7 -8.82 -2.13 7.48
CA ASP A 7 -7.44 -2.47 7.13
C ASP A 7 -7.30 -2.99 5.69
N ILE A 8 -8.22 -3.87 5.28
CA ILE A 8 -8.27 -4.41 3.93
C ILE A 8 -8.59 -3.31 2.92
N ALA A 9 -9.53 -2.41 3.23
CA ALA A 9 -9.86 -1.29 2.34
C ALA A 9 -8.68 -0.32 2.17
N LEU A 10 -8.01 0.05 3.27
CA LEU A 10 -6.84 0.94 3.25
C LEU A 10 -5.67 0.34 2.46
N SER A 11 -5.34 -0.93 2.72
CA SER A 11 -4.29 -1.64 1.99
C SER A 11 -4.62 -1.84 0.52
N SER A 12 -5.89 -2.12 0.17
CA SER A 12 -6.33 -2.22 -1.23
C SER A 12 -6.24 -0.89 -1.97
N LEU A 13 -6.67 0.21 -1.35
CA LEU A 13 -6.53 1.56 -1.91
C LEU A 13 -5.05 1.92 -2.09
N SER A 14 -4.22 1.60 -1.10
CA SER A 14 -2.78 1.80 -1.19
C SER A 14 -2.18 1.07 -2.39
N ALA A 15 -2.53 -0.20 -2.60
CA ALA A 15 -2.06 -0.98 -3.75
C ALA A 15 -2.47 -0.30 -5.07
N LEU A 16 -3.72 0.17 -5.17
CA LEU A 16 -4.23 0.85 -6.35
C LEU A 16 -3.44 2.14 -6.65
N PHE A 17 -3.20 2.98 -5.65
CA PHE A 17 -2.41 4.21 -5.83
C PHE A 17 -0.95 3.92 -6.15
N SER A 18 -0.33 2.92 -5.54
CA SER A 18 1.04 2.51 -5.87
C SER A 18 1.16 2.01 -7.31
N LEU A 19 0.19 1.24 -7.81
CA LEU A 19 0.16 0.78 -9.20
C LEU A 19 -0.01 1.94 -10.20
N LEU A 20 -0.87 2.91 -9.88
CA LEU A 20 -1.01 4.12 -10.69
C LEU A 20 0.26 4.96 -10.69
N ALA A 21 0.92 5.13 -9.53
CA ALA A 21 2.18 5.83 -9.42
C ALA A 21 3.30 5.12 -10.21
N LEU A 22 3.36 3.79 -10.13
CA LEU A 22 4.31 2.98 -10.87
C LEU A 22 4.15 3.18 -12.38
N ARG A 23 2.91 3.19 -12.88
CA ARG A 23 2.63 3.47 -14.31
C ARG A 23 3.17 4.83 -14.73
N ASN A 24 3.05 5.84 -13.89
CA ASN A 24 3.53 7.19 -14.16
C ASN A 24 5.07 7.30 -14.11
N TYR A 25 5.75 6.46 -13.32
CA TYR A 25 7.20 6.46 -13.23
C TYR A 25 7.91 5.61 -14.30
N LEU A 26 7.19 4.70 -14.99
CA LEU A 26 7.75 3.88 -16.08
C LEU A 26 8.49 4.69 -17.16
N PRO A 27 7.98 5.82 -17.67
CA PRO A 27 8.66 6.61 -18.71
C PRO A 27 10.00 7.19 -18.25
N ILE A 28 10.14 7.52 -16.97
CA ILE A 28 11.36 8.14 -16.41
C ILE A 28 12.34 7.13 -15.81
N ARG A 29 12.06 5.82 -15.91
CA ARG A 29 12.90 4.71 -15.41
C ARG A 29 14.32 4.71 -15.99
N GLY A 30 14.56 5.38 -17.12
CA GLY A 30 15.91 5.53 -17.67
C GLY A 30 16.87 6.28 -16.73
N THR A 31 16.36 7.24 -15.96
CA THR A 31 17.13 8.06 -15.01
C THR A 31 17.41 7.30 -13.71
N GLN A 32 18.50 7.62 -13.01
CA GLN A 32 18.79 7.02 -11.70
C GLN A 32 17.66 7.27 -10.70
N ILE A 33 17.15 8.51 -10.64
CA ILE A 33 16.04 8.91 -9.76
C ILE A 33 14.78 8.11 -10.11
N GLY A 34 14.42 8.00 -11.39
CA GLY A 34 13.26 7.23 -11.83
C GLY A 34 13.35 5.74 -11.50
N ARG A 35 14.55 5.13 -11.51
CA ARG A 35 14.72 3.74 -11.06
C ARG A 35 14.39 3.57 -9.59
N TYR A 36 14.88 4.48 -8.74
CA TYR A 36 14.56 4.44 -7.31
C TYR A 36 13.06 4.67 -7.06
N MET A 37 12.45 5.64 -7.74
CA MET A 37 11.01 5.91 -7.60
C MET A 37 10.16 4.71 -8.06
N CYS A 38 10.51 4.08 -9.19
CA CYS A 38 9.89 2.83 -9.64
C CYS A 38 10.08 1.69 -8.65
N ALA A 39 11.28 1.51 -8.10
CA ALA A 39 11.55 0.44 -7.15
C ALA A 39 10.75 0.63 -5.85
N ILE A 40 10.70 1.86 -5.32
CA ILE A 40 9.95 2.18 -4.10
C ILE A 40 8.45 2.00 -4.34
N THR A 41 7.91 2.51 -5.45
CA THR A 41 6.47 2.34 -5.77
C THR A 41 6.09 0.90 -6.02
N ALA A 42 6.96 0.11 -6.66
CA ALA A 42 6.75 -1.33 -6.82
C ALA A 42 6.77 -2.06 -5.46
N ALA A 43 7.73 -1.73 -4.58
CA ALA A 43 7.79 -2.29 -3.23
C ALA A 43 6.54 -1.95 -2.42
N LEU A 44 6.07 -0.69 -2.48
CA LEU A 44 4.81 -0.28 -1.85
C LEU A 44 3.64 -1.10 -2.38
N ALA A 45 3.49 -1.27 -3.70
CA ALA A 45 2.41 -2.06 -4.27
C ALA A 45 2.41 -3.51 -3.76
N VAL A 46 3.59 -4.15 -3.72
CA VAL A 46 3.74 -5.52 -3.20
C VAL A 46 3.37 -5.58 -1.72
N LEU A 47 3.88 -4.66 -0.90
CA LEU A 47 3.56 -4.60 0.53
C LEU A 47 2.07 -4.42 0.77
N SER A 48 1.39 -3.60 -0.04
CA SER A 48 -0.05 -3.37 0.07
C SER A 48 -0.87 -4.61 -0.26
N VAL A 49 -0.48 -5.37 -1.28
CA VAL A 49 -1.13 -6.64 -1.62
C VAL A 49 -0.90 -7.69 -0.53
N VAL A 50 0.35 -7.82 -0.04
CA VAL A 50 0.69 -8.74 1.05
C VAL A 50 -0.06 -8.38 2.34
N ALA A 51 -0.18 -7.09 2.65
CA ALA A 51 -0.93 -6.60 3.79
C ALA A 51 -2.43 -6.97 3.67
N ALA A 52 -3.06 -6.68 2.53
CA ALA A 52 -4.46 -7.01 2.29
C ALA A 52 -4.73 -8.53 2.45
N ALA A 53 -3.85 -9.37 1.89
CA ALA A 53 -3.94 -10.82 2.04
C ALA A 53 -3.75 -11.26 3.51
N SER A 54 -2.78 -10.69 4.22
CA SER A 54 -2.51 -11.01 5.62
C SER A 54 -3.68 -10.64 6.53
N PHE A 55 -4.25 -9.45 6.35
CA PHE A 55 -5.43 -9.00 7.11
C PHE A 55 -6.66 -9.84 6.82
N SER A 56 -6.85 -10.27 5.57
CA SER A 56 -7.93 -11.20 5.20
C SER A 56 -7.77 -12.55 5.92
N LEU A 57 -6.56 -13.12 5.94
CA LEU A 57 -6.27 -14.35 6.67
C LEU A 57 -6.48 -14.17 8.18
N TRP A 58 -6.05 -13.05 8.75
CA TRP A 58 -6.21 -12.79 10.17
C TRP A 58 -7.67 -12.61 10.58
N MET A 59 -8.47 -11.98 9.71
CA MET A 59 -9.92 -11.90 9.88
C MET A 59 -10.56 -13.30 9.90
N LEU A 60 -10.18 -14.18 8.97
CA LEU A 60 -10.70 -15.55 8.89
C LEU A 60 -10.28 -16.41 10.09
N ARG A 61 -9.08 -16.17 10.64
CA ARG A 61 -8.59 -16.85 11.85
C ARG A 61 -9.17 -16.28 13.15
N GLY A 62 -9.99 -15.23 13.07
CA GLY A 62 -10.66 -14.66 14.24
C GLY A 62 -9.73 -13.87 15.17
N HIS A 63 -8.62 -13.32 14.67
CA HIS A 63 -7.76 -12.46 15.49
C HIS A 63 -8.53 -11.23 16.00
N GLY A 64 -8.31 -10.92 17.27
CA GLY A 64 -9.02 -9.88 18.00
C GLY A 64 -8.54 -8.45 17.72
N PRO A 65 -9.19 -7.45 18.34
CA PRO A 65 -8.92 -6.03 18.15
C PRO A 65 -7.49 -5.61 18.52
N ASP A 66 -6.85 -6.32 19.45
CA ASP A 66 -5.47 -6.06 19.89
C ASP A 66 -4.44 -6.17 18.76
N VAL A 67 -4.76 -6.95 17.72
CA VAL A 67 -3.93 -7.06 16.51
C VAL A 67 -4.42 -6.10 15.42
N SER A 68 -5.74 -5.85 15.34
CA SER A 68 -6.30 -5.02 14.27
C SER A 68 -6.01 -3.52 14.45
N PHE A 69 -5.96 -3.01 15.68
CA PHE A 69 -5.67 -1.59 15.92
C PHE A 69 -4.25 -1.18 15.48
N PRO A 70 -3.17 -1.90 15.85
CA PRO A 70 -1.84 -1.57 15.34
C PRO A 70 -1.71 -1.83 13.83
N SER A 71 -2.41 -2.81 13.24
CA SER A 71 -2.43 -2.97 11.78
C SER A 71 -3.09 -1.80 11.06
N MET A 72 -4.05 -1.12 11.70
CA MET A 72 -4.70 0.06 11.16
C MET A 72 -3.79 1.28 11.07
N ALA A 73 -2.86 1.43 12.02
CA ALA A 73 -1.80 2.42 11.89
C ALA A 73 -0.88 2.11 10.69
N LEU A 74 -0.49 0.84 10.52
CA LEU A 74 0.36 0.40 9.41
C LEU A 74 -0.32 0.59 8.05
N SER A 75 -1.59 0.19 7.92
CA SER A 75 -2.36 0.32 6.68
C SER A 75 -2.59 1.78 6.31
N SER A 76 -2.81 2.66 7.30
CA SER A 76 -2.91 4.11 7.12
C SER A 76 -1.60 4.73 6.63
N ILE A 77 -0.46 4.38 7.24
CA ILE A 77 0.87 4.87 6.82
C ILE A 77 1.17 4.42 5.38
N LEU A 78 0.86 3.16 5.06
CA LEU A 78 1.08 2.61 3.74
C LEU A 78 0.25 3.35 2.67
N LEU A 79 -1.01 3.66 2.98
CA LEU A 79 -1.86 4.48 2.12
C LEU A 79 -1.30 5.90 1.94
N ILE A 80 -0.88 6.56 3.03
CA ILE A 80 -0.30 7.90 2.96
C ILE A 80 0.97 7.89 2.10
N ALA A 81 1.88 6.95 2.30
CA ALA A 81 3.08 6.81 1.48
C ALA A 81 2.73 6.62 -0.01
N SER A 82 1.77 5.73 -0.30
CA SER A 82 1.31 5.48 -1.66
C SER A 82 0.69 6.72 -2.32
N LEU A 83 -0.08 7.50 -1.57
CA LEU A 83 -0.66 8.76 -2.03
C LEU A 83 0.40 9.84 -2.28
N VAL A 84 1.41 9.95 -1.42
CA VAL A 84 2.52 10.89 -1.60
C VAL A 84 3.27 10.58 -2.89
N PHE A 85 3.67 9.32 -3.10
CA PHE A 85 4.35 8.91 -4.33
C PHE A 85 3.45 9.05 -5.56
N PHE A 86 2.15 8.79 -5.44
CA PHE A 86 1.22 9.05 -6.53
C PHE A 86 1.12 10.54 -6.88
N LYS A 87 1.03 11.43 -5.88
CA LYS A 87 1.06 12.88 -6.12
C LYS A 87 2.37 13.32 -6.77
N LEU A 88 3.51 12.86 -6.25
CA LEU A 88 4.82 13.14 -6.83
C LEU A 88 4.96 12.63 -8.27
N SER A 89 4.30 11.54 -8.62
CA SER A 89 4.31 10.99 -9.99
C SER A 89 3.55 11.84 -11.01
N LYS A 90 2.79 12.84 -10.57
CA LYS A 90 2.02 13.77 -11.42
C LYS A 90 2.67 15.14 -11.58
N ILE A 91 3.72 15.42 -10.82
CA ILE A 91 4.52 16.66 -10.90
C ILE A 91 5.55 16.46 -12.01
#